data_AF-A0A351QCP2-F1
#
_entry.id   AF-A0A351QCP2-F1
#
_cell.length_a   1.000
_cell.length_b   1.000
_cell.length_c   1.000
_cell.angle_alpha   90.00
_cell.angle_beta   90.00
_cell.angle_gamma   90.00
#
_symmetry.space_group_name_H-M   'P 1'
#
loop_
_entity.id
_entity.type
_entity.pdbx_description
1 polymer ?
#
loop_
_entity_poly.entity_id
_entity_poly.type
_entity_poly.pdbx_seq_one_letter_code
_entity_poly.pdbx_strand_id
1 'polypeptide(L)'
;LAFVGCKSDDDDDDDVSSSTLGISGTEKAYWISVEEDDGSTKYAKTYIEFTSDTTGKTYKYFDQDDVDNGKASSVGYSVETEFTFTTSGNTLTLTGFTIYEYKNGKWTSEKFEAEGWSETYTISGSELTDTFKEEKETETTKYIKVTEKPTEPYKK
;
A
#
# COMPACT_ATOMS: atom_id res chain seq x y z
N LEU A 1 52.41 27.38 -30.00
CA LEU A 1 51.66 26.52 -30.95
C LEU A 1 51.62 25.12 -30.32
N ALA A 2 50.50 24.49 -30.00
CA ALA A 2 49.15 24.57 -30.56
C ALA A 2 48.06 24.37 -29.47
N PHE A 3 46.88 24.95 -29.72
CA PHE A 3 45.60 24.63 -29.09
C PHE A 3 44.95 23.44 -29.81
N VAL A 4 44.39 22.48 -29.07
CA VAL A 4 43.30 21.56 -29.45
C VAL A 4 42.68 21.14 -28.10
N GLY A 5 41.38 21.20 -27.78
CA GLY A 5 40.17 21.14 -28.59
C GLY A 5 39.30 20.01 -28.01
N CYS A 6 38.06 20.33 -27.64
CA CYS A 6 37.09 19.53 -26.86
C CYS A 6 36.90 18.06 -27.26
N LYS A 7 36.48 17.25 -26.28
CA LYS A 7 35.44 16.23 -26.46
C LYS A 7 34.66 16.04 -25.15
N SER A 8 33.37 16.37 -25.22
CA SER A 8 32.30 15.78 -24.41
C SER A 8 32.12 14.31 -24.81
N ASP A 9 31.19 13.63 -24.13
CA ASP A 9 30.76 12.24 -24.33
C ASP A 9 31.62 11.29 -23.45
N ASP A 10 31.07 10.45 -22.58
CA ASP A 10 29.85 9.67 -22.66
C ASP A 10 29.38 9.23 -21.26
N ASP A 11 28.05 9.14 -21.12
CA ASP A 11 27.32 8.14 -20.34
C ASP A 11 27.65 7.99 -18.84
N ASP A 12 27.15 8.92 -18.04
CA ASP A 12 26.51 8.47 -16.79
C ASP A 12 25.20 7.76 -17.21
N ASP A 13 25.37 6.51 -17.64
CA ASP A 13 24.34 5.48 -17.50
C ASP A 13 24.03 5.44 -16.00
N ASP A 14 23.13 6.33 -15.56
CA ASP A 14 22.31 6.08 -14.39
C ASP A 14 21.61 4.76 -14.71
N ASP A 15 22.26 3.70 -14.26
CA ASP A 15 21.74 2.36 -14.09
C ASP A 15 20.58 2.49 -13.10
N VAL A 16 19.45 3.03 -13.60
CA VAL A 16 18.17 3.06 -12.91
C VAL A 16 17.69 1.61 -12.94
N SER A 17 18.34 0.81 -12.11
CA SER A 17 17.96 -0.53 -11.70
C SER A 17 16.45 -0.57 -11.62
N SER A 18 15.87 -1.36 -12.52
CA SER A 18 14.53 -1.25 -13.06
C SER A 18 13.41 -1.70 -12.11
N SER A 19 13.36 -1.17 -10.89
CA SER A 19 12.09 -1.06 -10.19
C SER A 19 11.86 0.36 -9.76
N THR A 20 11.00 1.03 -10.53
CA THR A 20 10.48 2.38 -10.31
C THR A 20 9.78 2.55 -8.94
N LEU A 21 9.68 1.47 -8.15
CA LEU A 21 8.94 1.41 -6.89
C LEU A 21 9.77 0.86 -5.71
N GLY A 22 10.99 0.35 -5.94
CA GLY A 22 11.72 -0.41 -4.91
C GLY A 22 10.98 -1.69 -4.47
N ILE A 23 10.07 -2.19 -5.31
CA ILE A 23 9.28 -3.42 -5.10
C ILE A 23 10.01 -4.65 -5.69
N SER A 24 11.05 -4.45 -6.50
CA SER A 24 11.89 -5.57 -6.98
C SER A 24 12.74 -6.14 -5.85
N GLY A 25 12.22 -7.18 -5.23
CA GLY A 25 12.96 -8.37 -4.84
C GLY A 25 14.22 -8.14 -4.02
N THR A 26 14.06 -7.94 -2.71
CA THR A 26 14.84 -8.63 -1.64
C THR A 26 14.46 -8.09 -0.26
N GLU A 27 14.08 -6.81 -0.16
CA GLU A 27 13.60 -6.23 1.09
C GLU A 27 12.07 -6.24 1.13
N LYS A 28 11.50 -7.10 1.99
CA LYS A 28 10.07 -7.01 2.30
C LYS A 28 9.81 -5.69 3.02
N ALA A 29 8.96 -4.87 2.44
CA ALA A 29 8.50 -3.63 3.04
C ALA A 29 6.99 -3.70 3.26
N TYR A 30 6.56 -3.16 4.39
CA TYR A 30 5.16 -3.04 4.77
C TYR A 30 4.82 -1.56 4.88
N TRP A 31 3.57 -1.20 4.58
CA TRP A 31 3.09 0.16 4.69
C TRP A 31 1.98 0.21 5.71
N ILE A 32 2.20 0.85 6.86
CA ILE A 32 1.20 0.90 7.94
C ILE A 32 0.41 2.21 7.87
N SER A 33 -0.91 2.13 8.03
CA SER A 33 -1.80 3.30 7.99
C SER A 33 -1.50 4.25 9.14
N VAL A 34 -1.64 5.55 8.90
CA VAL A 34 -1.47 6.59 9.91
C VAL A 34 -2.84 7.13 10.32
N GLU A 35 -3.34 6.79 11.51
CA GLU A 35 -4.63 7.30 12.02
C GLU A 35 -4.49 8.41 13.04
N GLU A 36 -4.90 9.62 12.66
CA GLU A 36 -4.26 10.81 13.17
C GLU A 36 -4.92 11.43 14.45
N ASP A 37 -4.72 10.85 15.66
CA ASP A 37 -5.19 11.32 16.99
C ASP A 37 -4.24 12.27 17.80
N ASP A 38 -4.78 13.40 18.30
CA ASP A 38 -4.30 14.38 19.31
C ASP A 38 -2.79 14.55 19.65
N GLY A 39 -1.88 14.37 18.68
CA GLY A 39 -0.50 14.86 18.74
C GLY A 39 0.59 13.86 19.18
N SER A 40 0.25 12.59 19.40
CA SER A 40 1.21 11.47 19.42
C SER A 40 1.12 10.68 18.11
N THR A 41 2.00 9.69 17.87
CA THR A 41 1.86 8.77 16.73
C THR A 41 0.69 7.81 17.01
N LYS A 42 0.21 7.18 15.94
CA LYS A 42 -1.18 7.17 15.51
C LYS A 42 -1.49 5.75 15.02
N TYR A 43 -2.55 5.13 15.55
CA TYR A 43 -2.80 3.69 15.46
C TYR A 43 -2.73 3.18 14.01
N ALA A 44 -1.98 2.10 13.76
CA ALA A 44 -2.09 1.40 12.48
C ALA A 44 -3.07 0.25 12.61
N LYS A 45 -4.31 0.48 12.15
CA LYS A 45 -5.31 -0.57 11.98
C LYS A 45 -5.17 -1.27 10.63
N THR A 46 -4.43 -0.73 9.67
CA THR A 46 -4.26 -1.34 8.35
C THR A 46 -2.79 -1.39 7.96
N TYR A 47 -2.36 -2.43 7.25
CA TYR A 47 -1.09 -2.42 6.53
C TYR A 47 -1.20 -3.03 5.13
N ILE A 48 -0.32 -2.59 4.23
CA ILE A 48 -0.19 -3.08 2.86
C ILE A 48 1.14 -3.84 2.72
N GLU A 49 1.07 -5.02 2.10
CA GLU A 49 2.20 -5.83 1.67
C GLU A 49 2.15 -5.96 0.14
N PHE A 50 3.10 -5.34 -0.57
CA PHE A 50 3.27 -5.59 -2.00
C PHE A 50 3.94 -6.95 -2.19
N THR A 51 3.29 -7.83 -2.94
CA THR A 51 3.72 -9.23 -3.11
C THR A 51 4.41 -9.46 -4.45
N SER A 52 4.17 -8.57 -5.42
CA SER A 52 4.87 -8.48 -6.70
C SER A 52 4.74 -7.07 -7.29
N ASP A 53 5.28 -6.85 -8.49
CA ASP A 53 5.14 -5.59 -9.23
C ASP A 53 3.71 -5.32 -9.75
N THR A 54 2.77 -6.26 -9.58
CA THR A 54 1.38 -6.13 -10.05
C THR A 54 0.34 -6.55 -9.02
N THR A 55 0.75 -7.07 -7.86
CA THR A 55 -0.15 -7.60 -6.83
C THR A 55 0.24 -7.15 -5.43
N GLY A 56 -0.75 -6.83 -4.62
CA GLY A 56 -0.56 -6.48 -3.21
C GLY A 56 -1.67 -7.04 -2.34
N LYS A 57 -1.44 -6.99 -1.04
CA LYS A 57 -2.38 -7.42 -0.02
C LYS A 57 -2.56 -6.32 1.01
N THR A 58 -3.81 -6.01 1.32
CA THR A 58 -4.17 -5.15 2.44
C THR A 58 -4.66 -6.02 3.57
N TYR A 59 -4.23 -5.70 4.77
CA TYR A 59 -4.56 -6.39 6.00
C TYR A 59 -5.08 -5.39 7.01
N LYS A 60 -6.23 -5.68 7.60
CA LYS A 60 -6.84 -4.86 8.65
C LYS A 60 -6.86 -5.57 9.99
N TYR A 61 -6.44 -4.89 11.05
CA TYR A 61 -6.53 -5.33 12.44
C TYR A 61 -7.73 -4.66 13.11
N PHE A 62 -8.54 -5.47 13.79
CA PHE A 62 -9.57 -4.99 14.69
C PHE A 62 -9.14 -5.22 16.14
N ASP A 63 -9.37 -4.24 17.01
CA ASP A 63 -9.14 -4.35 18.45
C ASP A 63 -10.43 -4.73 19.21
N GLN A 64 -10.34 -4.86 20.54
CA GLN A 64 -11.50 -5.22 21.36
C GLN A 64 -12.59 -4.14 21.33
N ASP A 65 -12.22 -2.86 21.24
CA ASP A 65 -13.18 -1.78 21.16
C ASP A 65 -13.97 -1.82 19.83
N ASP A 66 -13.32 -2.21 18.73
CA ASP A 66 -14.01 -2.42 17.44
C ASP A 66 -15.04 -3.54 17.54
N VAL A 67 -14.73 -4.61 18.27
CA VAL A 67 -15.68 -5.72 18.52
C VAL A 67 -16.82 -5.26 19.42
N ASP A 68 -16.51 -4.60 20.52
CA ASP A 68 -17.48 -4.13 21.51
C ASP A 68 -18.46 -3.10 20.91
N ASN A 69 -17.99 -2.30 19.95
CA ASN A 69 -18.81 -1.35 19.19
C ASN A 69 -19.47 -1.97 17.94
N GLY A 70 -19.33 -3.28 17.72
CA GLY A 70 -19.94 -3.99 16.59
C GLY A 70 -19.35 -3.66 15.22
N LYS A 71 -18.19 -3.00 15.17
CA LYS A 71 -17.44 -2.72 13.93
C LYS A 71 -16.68 -3.96 13.42
N ALA A 72 -16.47 -4.96 14.29
CA ALA A 72 -15.84 -6.23 13.96
C ALA A 72 -16.52 -7.39 14.70
N SER A 73 -16.39 -8.60 14.15
CA SER A 73 -16.91 -9.82 14.78
C SER A 73 -15.94 -10.44 15.79
N SER A 74 -14.64 -10.12 15.71
CA SER A 74 -13.60 -10.60 16.63
C SER A 74 -12.32 -9.77 16.52
N VAL A 75 -11.51 -9.80 17.58
CA VAL A 75 -10.20 -9.14 17.64
C VAL A 75 -9.21 -9.87 16.72
N GLY A 76 -8.38 -9.12 16.01
CA GLY A 76 -7.28 -9.68 15.23
C GLY A 76 -7.67 -10.39 13.93
N TYR A 77 -8.89 -10.21 13.41
CA TYR A 77 -9.28 -10.79 12.12
C TYR A 77 -9.16 -9.82 10.94
N SER A 78 -8.48 -10.32 9.91
CA SER A 78 -8.17 -9.66 8.65
C SER A 78 -9.35 -9.64 7.69
N VAL A 79 -9.71 -8.45 7.18
CA VAL A 79 -10.05 -8.38 5.76
C VAL A 79 -8.71 -8.53 5.04
N GLU A 80 -8.47 -9.70 4.45
CA GLU A 80 -7.41 -9.82 3.45
C GLU A 80 -8.02 -9.38 2.13
N THR A 81 -7.54 -8.26 1.60
CA THR A 81 -7.87 -7.83 0.26
C THR A 81 -6.66 -8.09 -0.60
N GLU A 82 -6.76 -9.04 -1.54
CA GLU A 82 -5.77 -9.17 -2.60
C GLU A 82 -6.16 -8.23 -3.72
N PHE A 83 -5.25 -7.36 -4.13
CA PHE A 83 -5.51 -6.38 -5.18
C PHE A 83 -4.48 -6.47 -6.29
N THR A 84 -4.94 -6.15 -7.49
CA THR A 84 -4.13 -6.05 -8.71
C THR A 84 -4.02 -4.59 -9.13
N PHE A 85 -2.88 -4.20 -9.67
CA PHE A 85 -2.64 -2.83 -10.11
C PHE A 85 -1.76 -2.76 -11.35
N THR A 86 -1.84 -1.61 -12.01
CA THR A 86 -0.87 -1.18 -13.03
C THR A 86 0.01 -0.08 -12.48
N THR A 87 1.26 -0.05 -12.93
CA THR A 87 2.27 0.90 -12.45
C THR A 87 2.57 1.95 -13.50
N SER A 88 2.61 3.22 -13.11
CA SER A 88 3.09 4.32 -13.95
C SER A 88 3.93 5.28 -13.10
N GLY A 89 5.24 5.25 -13.28
CA GLY A 89 6.15 5.98 -12.40
C GLY A 89 6.03 5.46 -10.96
N ASN A 90 5.74 6.37 -10.03
CA ASN A 90 5.51 6.08 -8.61
C ASN A 90 4.03 5.89 -8.25
N THR A 91 3.14 5.84 -9.24
CA THR A 91 1.70 5.66 -9.06
C THR A 91 1.29 4.23 -9.40
N LEU A 92 0.50 3.62 -8.53
CA LEU A 92 -0.18 2.34 -8.71
C LEU A 92 -1.66 2.62 -8.89
N THR A 93 -2.25 2.15 -9.99
CA THR A 93 -3.68 2.27 -10.24
C THR A 93 -4.33 0.90 -10.09
N LEU A 94 -5.29 0.78 -9.18
CA LEU A 94 -5.98 -0.47 -8.92
C LEU A 94 -6.81 -0.89 -10.13
N THR A 95 -6.67 -2.16 -10.53
CA THR A 95 -7.43 -2.75 -11.64
C THR A 95 -8.49 -3.74 -11.17
N GLY A 96 -8.42 -4.17 -9.92
CA GLY A 96 -9.42 -5.01 -9.29
C GLY A 96 -8.93 -5.58 -7.97
N PHE A 97 -9.84 -6.08 -7.15
CA PHE A 97 -9.52 -6.69 -5.87
C PHE A 97 -10.43 -7.86 -5.53
N THR A 98 -9.96 -8.72 -4.64
CA THR A 98 -10.70 -9.84 -4.07
C THR A 98 -10.69 -9.71 -2.56
N ILE A 99 -11.87 -9.63 -1.95
CA ILE A 99 -12.04 -9.63 -0.50
C ILE A 99 -12.18 -11.07 -0.04
N TYR A 100 -11.36 -11.49 0.92
CA TYR A 100 -11.49 -12.76 1.61
C TYR A 100 -12.02 -12.52 3.01
N GLU A 101 -13.13 -13.18 3.34
CA GLU A 101 -13.81 -13.00 4.60
C GLU A 101 -14.22 -14.34 5.20
N TYR A 102 -14.10 -14.48 6.52
CA TYR A 102 -14.58 -15.65 7.24
C TYR A 102 -15.98 -15.39 7.82
N LYS A 103 -17.00 -16.01 7.23
CA LYS A 103 -18.41 -15.88 7.64
C LYS A 103 -19.02 -17.25 7.90
N ASN A 104 -19.76 -17.38 9.01
CA ASN A 104 -20.50 -18.60 9.37
C ASN A 104 -19.66 -19.89 9.39
N GLY A 105 -18.41 -19.80 9.87
CA GLY A 105 -17.52 -20.95 9.98
C GLY A 105 -16.83 -21.36 8.66
N LYS A 106 -16.92 -20.54 7.60
CA LYS A 106 -16.29 -20.81 6.30
C LYS A 106 -15.66 -19.55 5.71
N TRP A 107 -14.59 -19.71 4.96
CA TRP A 107 -14.02 -18.65 4.13
C TRP A 107 -14.87 -18.46 2.87
N THR A 108 -15.16 -17.21 2.55
CA THR A 108 -15.80 -16.74 1.32
C THR A 108 -14.91 -15.71 0.66
N SER A 109 -14.97 -15.61 -0.66
CA SER A 109 -14.26 -14.58 -1.42
C SER A 109 -15.16 -13.93 -2.45
N GLU A 110 -15.04 -12.62 -2.61
CA GLU A 110 -15.77 -11.86 -3.63
C GLU A 110 -14.79 -11.01 -4.42
N LYS A 111 -14.84 -11.12 -5.75
CA LYS A 111 -13.98 -10.37 -6.68
C LYS A 111 -14.74 -9.19 -7.24
N PHE A 112 -14.12 -8.02 -7.20
CA PHE A 112 -14.64 -6.77 -7.70
C PHE A 112 -13.70 -6.23 -8.79
N GLU A 113 -14.31 -5.71 -9.86
CA GLU A 113 -13.62 -4.93 -10.87
C GLU A 113 -13.86 -3.44 -10.58
N ALA A 114 -12.94 -2.58 -11.01
CA ALA A 114 -12.99 -1.14 -10.75
C ALA A 114 -14.01 -0.42 -11.65
N GLU A 115 -15.29 -0.78 -11.53
CA GLU A 115 -16.40 -0.10 -12.21
C GLU A 115 -17.05 0.92 -11.25
N GLY A 116 -17.05 2.20 -11.64
CA GLY A 116 -17.72 3.28 -10.89
C GLY A 116 -16.91 3.91 -9.76
N TRP A 117 -15.68 3.44 -9.52
CA TRP A 117 -14.74 4.00 -8.55
C TRP A 117 -13.29 3.89 -9.09
N SER A 118 -12.36 4.60 -8.47
CA SER A 118 -10.93 4.51 -8.75
C SER A 118 -10.13 4.56 -7.46
N GLU A 119 -9.13 3.70 -7.34
CA GLU A 119 -8.18 3.74 -6.22
C GLU A 119 -6.76 3.81 -6.77
N THR A 120 -5.98 4.71 -6.21
CA THR A 120 -4.58 4.91 -6.59
C THR A 120 -3.69 5.00 -5.37
N TYR A 121 -2.56 4.29 -5.41
CA TYR A 121 -1.49 4.44 -4.43
C TYR A 121 -0.34 5.25 -5.05
N THR A 122 0.12 6.29 -4.38
CA THR A 122 1.30 7.07 -4.79
C THR A 122 2.41 6.88 -3.76
N ILE A 123 3.56 6.38 -4.21
CA ILE A 123 4.74 6.16 -3.37
C ILE A 123 5.67 7.39 -3.44
N SER A 124 6.11 7.88 -2.29
CA SER A 124 7.06 8.99 -2.17
C SER A 124 8.07 8.70 -1.06
N GLY A 125 9.19 8.07 -1.41
CA GLY A 125 10.22 7.68 -0.45
C GLY A 125 9.71 6.67 0.57
N SER A 126 9.57 7.08 1.83
CA SER A 126 9.06 6.25 2.93
C SER A 126 7.58 6.50 3.25
N GLU A 127 6.87 7.24 2.40
CA GLU A 127 5.44 7.50 2.51
C GLU A 127 4.68 6.90 1.33
N LEU A 128 3.47 6.43 1.59
CA LEU A 128 2.51 5.97 0.59
C LEU A 128 1.17 6.65 0.84
N THR A 129 0.57 7.18 -0.21
CA THR A 129 -0.75 7.80 -0.15
C THR A 129 -1.73 6.98 -0.98
N ASP A 130 -2.73 6.42 -0.32
CA ASP A 130 -3.90 5.82 -0.92
C ASP A 130 -4.94 6.90 -1.17
N THR A 131 -5.50 6.96 -2.37
CA THR A 131 -6.61 7.82 -2.73
C THR A 131 -7.71 6.99 -3.37
N PHE A 132 -8.80 6.81 -2.64
CA PHE A 132 -10.03 6.20 -3.13
C PHE A 132 -10.98 7.30 -3.60
N LYS A 133 -11.61 7.10 -4.76
CA LYS A 133 -12.61 8.00 -5.31
C LYS A 133 -13.80 7.22 -5.82
N GLU A 134 -14.98 7.63 -5.39
CA GLU A 134 -16.26 7.24 -5.95
C GLU A 134 -17.08 8.51 -6.26
N GLU A 135 -18.23 8.39 -6.94
CA GLU A 135 -18.94 9.52 -7.58
C GLU A 135 -19.06 10.82 -6.77
N LYS A 136 -19.15 10.72 -5.44
CA LYS A 136 -19.34 11.87 -4.54
C LYS A 136 -18.29 12.00 -3.44
N GLU A 137 -17.40 11.03 -3.32
CA GLU A 137 -16.51 10.92 -2.17
C GLU A 137 -15.06 10.70 -2.64
N THR A 138 -14.14 11.38 -1.96
CA THR A 138 -12.71 11.16 -2.14
C THR A 138 -12.13 11.00 -0.75
N GLU A 139 -11.57 9.83 -0.50
CA GLU A 139 -10.91 9.50 0.74
C GLU A 139 -9.41 9.38 0.48
N THR A 140 -8.62 9.77 1.47
CA THR A 140 -7.17 9.68 1.38
C THR A 140 -6.62 9.10 2.66
N THR A 141 -5.89 8.00 2.53
CA THR A 141 -5.24 7.33 3.65
C THR A 141 -3.74 7.41 3.47
N LYS A 142 -3.02 7.86 4.51
CA LYS A 142 -1.56 7.91 4.51
C LYS A 142 -0.99 6.66 5.16
N TYR A 143 0.12 6.21 4.63
CA TYR A 143 0.88 5.07 5.14
C TYR A 143 2.37 5.41 5.23
N ILE A 144 3.05 4.78 6.18
CA ILE A 144 4.50 4.88 6.35
C ILE A 144 5.18 3.52 6.16
N LYS A 145 6.35 3.53 5.52
CA LYS A 145 7.15 2.33 5.27
C LYS A 145 7.75 1.80 6.57
N VAL A 146 7.61 0.49 6.80
CA VAL A 146 8.27 -0.26 7.87
C VAL A 146 8.91 -1.53 7.31
N THR A 147 9.99 -1.98 7.93
CA THR A 147 10.78 -3.14 7.49
C THR A 147 10.37 -4.45 8.17
N GLU A 148 9.67 -4.37 9.30
CA GLU A 148 9.17 -5.53 10.04
C GLU A 148 7.67 -5.71 9.77
N LYS A 149 7.25 -6.96 9.59
CA LYS A 149 5.83 -7.28 9.40
C LYS A 149 5.06 -6.89 10.65
N PRO A 150 4.01 -6.05 10.54
CA PRO A 150 3.11 -5.81 11.65
C PRO A 150 2.52 -7.15 12.12
N THR A 151 2.45 -7.36 13.44
CA THR A 151 1.84 -8.57 14.03
C THR A 151 0.69 -8.23 14.98
N GLU A 152 0.61 -6.97 15.39
CA GLU A 152 -0.43 -6.39 16.23
C GLU A 152 -0.66 -4.94 15.79
N PRO A 153 -1.79 -4.31 16.18
CA PRO A 153 -2.00 -2.88 15.93
C PRO A 153 -0.79 -2.07 16.39
N TYR A 154 -0.18 -1.31 15.48
CA TYR A 154 1.01 -0.54 15.81
C TYR A 154 0.63 0.61 16.75
N LYS A 155 1.21 0.63 17.95
CA LYS A 155 1.07 1.70 18.95
C LYS A 155 2.45 2.30 19.19
N LYS A 156 2.64 3.57 18.85
CA LYS A 156 3.88 4.31 19.12
C LYS A 156 3.60 5.60 19.86
#